data_AF-A0A7W0MN72-F1
#
_entry.id   AF-A0A7W0MN72-F1
#
_cell.length_a   1.000
_cell.length_b   1.000
_cell.length_c   1.000
_cell.angle_alpha   90.00
_cell.angle_beta   90.00
_cell.angle_gamma   90.00
#
_symmetry.space_group_name_H-M   'P 1'
#
loop_
_entity.id
_entity.type
_entity.pdbx_description
1 polymer ?
#
loop_
_entity_poly.entity_id
_entity_poly.type
_entity_poly.pdbx_seq_one_letter_code
_entity_poly.pdbx_strand_id
1 'polypeptide(L)'
;MLAELDEAGRRKLDIYASHIEAMLAGLVPDPELDPREVSDAVVALAAMEFGKRPARVTVGPYKDGIDPVNAAHDQLQSEMMEHNPIVDLLTLN
;
A
#
# COMPACT_ATOMS: atom_id res chain seq x y z
N MET A 1 -32.34 -4.21 -1.75
CA MET A 1 -31.58 -4.68 -0.57
C MET A 1 -31.93 -3.90 0.70
N LEU A 2 -31.62 -2.60 0.84
CA LEU A 2 -32.05 -1.81 2.01
C LEU A 2 -33.57 -1.53 2.06
N ALA A 3 -34.21 -1.51 0.90
CA ALA A 3 -35.66 -1.31 0.78
C ALA A 3 -36.49 -2.48 1.35
N GLU A 4 -35.92 -3.68 1.47
CA GLU A 4 -36.62 -4.92 1.85
C GLU A 4 -36.43 -5.33 3.31
N LEU A 5 -35.85 -4.47 4.15
CA LEU A 5 -35.61 -4.79 5.56
C LEU A 5 -36.93 -4.97 6.34
N ASP A 6 -37.00 -5.99 7.17
CA ASP A 6 -38.09 -6.12 8.14
C ASP A 6 -37.96 -5.05 9.25
N GLU A 7 -38.94 -5.01 10.15
CA GLU A 7 -38.99 -4.00 11.21
C GLU A 7 -37.77 -4.06 12.15
N ALA A 8 -37.25 -5.26 12.41
CA ALA A 8 -36.03 -5.47 13.19
C ALA A 8 -34.78 -4.97 12.45
N GLY A 9 -34.70 -5.18 11.14
CA GLY A 9 -33.67 -4.66 10.27
C GLY A 9 -33.69 -3.14 10.19
N ARG A 10 -34.88 -2.51 10.11
CA ARG A 10 -35.02 -1.04 10.17
C ARG A 10 -34.48 -0.47 11.48
N ARG A 11 -34.84 -1.04 12.63
CA ARG A 11 -34.32 -0.60 13.94
C ARG A 11 -32.80 -0.66 14.02
N LYS A 12 -32.19 -1.73 13.51
CA LYS A 12 -30.72 -1.85 13.46
C LYS A 12 -30.10 -0.79 12.54
N LEU A 13 -30.70 -0.56 11.37
CA LEU A 13 -30.24 0.47 10.45
C LEU A 13 -30.24 1.85 11.12
N ASP A 14 -31.34 2.24 11.77
CA ASP A 14 -31.45 3.53 12.45
C ASP A 14 -30.40 3.72 13.55
N ILE A 15 -30.05 2.64 14.27
CA ILE A 15 -29.04 2.66 15.34
C ILE A 15 -27.62 2.77 14.75
N TYR A 16 -27.31 2.00 13.71
CA TYR A 16 -25.93 1.81 13.26
C TYR A 16 -25.52 2.64 12.05
N ALA A 17 -26.46 3.15 11.24
CA ALA A 17 -26.14 3.84 9.99
C ALA A 17 -25.18 5.02 10.19
N SER A 18 -25.48 5.92 11.13
CA SER A 18 -24.62 7.09 11.41
C SER A 18 -23.21 6.70 11.90
N HIS A 19 -23.10 5.64 12.69
CA HIS A 19 -21.82 5.12 13.16
C HIS A 19 -21.01 4.53 12.00
N ILE A 20 -21.66 3.76 11.12
CA ILE A 20 -21.02 3.18 9.93
C ILE A 20 -20.58 4.29 8.97
N GLU A 21 -21.45 5.27 8.70
CA GLU A 21 -21.11 6.43 7.87
C GLU A 21 -19.92 7.21 8.44
N ALA A 22 -19.88 7.45 9.75
CA ALA A 22 -18.74 8.11 10.40
C ALA A 22 -17.44 7.30 10.28
N MET A 23 -17.49 5.96 10.41
CA MET A 23 -16.31 5.11 10.19
C MET A 23 -15.85 5.14 8.73
N LEU A 24 -16.78 5.11 7.78
CA LEU A 24 -16.48 5.09 6.35
C LEU A 24 -16.02 6.45 5.82
N ALA A 25 -16.44 7.56 6.44
CA ALA A 25 -16.07 8.90 6.03
C ALA A 25 -14.55 9.12 6.02
N GLY A 26 -13.81 8.45 6.92
CA GLY A 26 -12.34 8.49 6.95
C GLY A 26 -11.65 7.53 5.97
N LEU A 27 -12.41 6.69 5.27
CA LEU A 27 -11.91 5.71 4.29
C LEU A 27 -12.19 6.13 2.84
N VAL A 28 -12.80 7.30 2.64
CA VAL A 28 -13.00 7.85 1.30
C VAL A 28 -11.62 8.04 0.67
N PRO A 29 -11.34 7.43 -0.49
CA PRO A 29 -10.09 7.64 -1.18
C PRO A 29 -9.91 9.13 -1.49
N ASP A 30 -8.70 9.65 -1.25
CA ASP A 30 -8.37 11.02 -1.60
C ASP A 30 -8.50 11.18 -3.13
N PRO A 31 -9.42 12.05 -3.61
CA PRO A 31 -9.69 12.21 -5.03
C PRO A 31 -8.55 12.87 -5.81
N GLU A 32 -7.59 13.50 -5.12
CA GLU A 32 -6.38 14.04 -5.74
C GLU A 32 -5.34 12.94 -6.03
N LEU A 33 -5.52 11.73 -5.49
CA LEU A 33 -4.64 10.60 -5.75
C LEU A 33 -5.04 9.88 -7.03
N ASP A 34 -4.06 9.68 -7.90
CA ASP A 34 -4.25 9.02 -9.18
C ASP A 34 -3.57 7.64 -9.22
N PRO A 35 -4.33 6.54 -9.38
CA PRO A 35 -3.75 5.21 -9.56
C PRO A 35 -2.77 5.10 -10.74
N ARG A 36 -2.84 6.02 -11.72
CA ARG A 36 -1.91 6.09 -12.84
C ARG A 36 -0.47 6.28 -12.40
N GLU A 37 -0.21 6.93 -11.26
CA GLU A 37 1.15 7.11 -10.71
C GLU A 37 1.87 5.77 -10.50
N VAL A 38 1.15 4.74 -10.04
CA VAL A 38 1.72 3.39 -9.85
C VAL A 38 2.06 2.75 -11.19
N SER A 39 1.19 2.94 -12.19
CA SER A 39 1.41 2.41 -13.54
C SER A 39 2.64 3.04 -14.18
N ASP A 40 2.78 4.36 -14.05
CA ASP A 40 3.93 5.11 -14.57
C ASP A 40 5.24 4.68 -13.87
N ALA A 41 5.20 4.47 -12.55
CA ALA A 41 6.35 3.96 -11.80
C ALA A 41 6.78 2.56 -12.27
N VAL A 42 5.83 1.67 -12.55
CA VAL A 42 6.13 0.32 -13.08
C VAL A 42 6.75 0.40 -14.47
N VAL A 43 6.24 1.26 -15.35
CA VAL A 43 6.82 1.49 -16.69
C VAL A 43 8.24 2.05 -16.57
N ALA A 44 8.46 3.02 -15.68
CA ALA A 44 9.78 3.57 -15.42
C ALA A 44 10.76 2.51 -14.92
N LEU A 45 10.35 1.66 -13.98
CA LEU A 45 11.14 0.52 -13.48
C LEU A 45 11.53 -0.45 -14.60
N ALA A 46 10.58 -0.77 -15.49
CA ALA A 46 10.84 -1.66 -16.61
C ALA A 46 11.89 -1.07 -17.57
N ALA A 47 11.85 0.25 -17.78
CA ALA A 47 12.78 0.99 -18.63
C ALA A 47 14.18 1.20 -18.03
N MET A 48 14.36 0.97 -16.72
CA MET A 48 15.69 1.08 -16.09
C MET A 48 16.68 0.08 -16.66
N GLU A 49 17.94 0.50 -16.72
CA GLU A 49 19.05 -0.39 -17.07
C GLU A 49 19.11 -1.61 -16.16
N PHE A 50 19.57 -2.72 -16.74
CA PHE A 50 19.79 -3.95 -15.98
C PHE A 50 20.69 -3.67 -14.77
N GLY A 51 20.28 -4.18 -13.61
CA GLY A 51 20.99 -4.02 -12.34
C GLY A 51 20.90 -2.65 -11.68
N LYS A 52 20.12 -1.71 -12.23
CA LYS A 52 19.86 -0.42 -11.59
C LYS A 52 18.52 -0.32 -10.90
N ARG A 53 17.65 -1.32 -11.07
CA ARG A 53 16.32 -1.32 -10.44
C ARG A 53 16.45 -1.37 -8.91
N PRO A 54 15.74 -0.49 -8.19
CA PRO A 54 15.69 -0.58 -6.74
C PRO A 54 14.93 -1.83 -6.30
N ALA A 55 15.24 -2.33 -5.10
CA ALA A 55 14.52 -3.44 -4.50
C ALA A 55 13.07 -3.06 -4.12
N ARG A 56 12.81 -1.79 -3.83
CA ARG A 56 11.51 -1.25 -3.42
C ARG A 56 11.28 0.13 -4.03
N VAL A 57 10.04 0.42 -4.42
CA VAL A 57 9.57 1.76 -4.80
C VAL A 57 8.29 2.04 -4.03
N THR A 58 8.23 3.21 -3.41
CA THR A 58 7.02 3.76 -2.78
C THR A 58 6.41 4.79 -3.72
N VAL A 59 5.10 4.72 -3.95
CA VAL A 59 4.37 5.62 -4.84
C VAL A 59 3.20 6.24 -4.06
N GLY A 60 2.98 7.54 -4.28
CA GLY A 60 1.92 8.31 -3.63
C GLY A 60 2.44 9.21 -2.50
N PRO A 61 1.66 10.24 -2.12
CA PRO A 61 2.03 11.24 -1.13
C PRO A 61 1.76 10.80 0.32
N TYR A 62 1.20 9.61 0.52
CA TYR A 62 0.76 9.15 1.83
C TYR A 62 1.96 8.85 2.73
N LYS A 63 2.08 9.62 3.82
CA LYS A 63 3.10 9.43 4.86
C LYS A 63 2.43 8.93 6.12
N ASP A 64 2.08 7.65 6.13
CA ASP A 64 1.59 6.92 7.31
C ASP A 64 2.70 6.64 8.34
N GLY A 65 3.93 7.12 8.10
CA GLY A 65 5.09 6.85 8.92
C GLY A 65 5.75 5.50 8.62
N ILE A 66 5.41 4.85 7.50
CA ILE A 66 6.05 3.60 7.08
C ILE A 66 7.49 3.81 6.59
N ASP A 67 7.85 5.02 6.15
CA ASP A 67 9.19 5.35 5.63
C ASP A 67 10.35 4.88 6.53
N PRO A 68 10.41 5.22 7.84
CA PRO A 68 11.45 4.73 8.73
C PRO A 68 11.44 3.21 8.91
N VAL A 69 10.26 2.57 8.87
CA VAL A 69 10.13 1.11 8.99
C VAL A 69 10.65 0.43 7.74
N ASN A 70 10.29 0.95 6.56
CA ASN A 70 10.78 0.47 5.27
C ASN A 70 12.30 0.62 5.18
N ALA A 71 12.85 1.75 5.59
CA ALA A 71 14.31 1.96 5.61
C ALA A 71 15.02 0.95 6.52
N ALA A 72 14.48 0.68 7.71
CA ALA A 72 15.02 -0.33 8.61
C ALA A 72 14.94 -1.75 8.02
N HIS A 73 13.84 -2.08 7.34
CA HIS A 73 13.67 -3.35 6.65
C HIS A 73 14.65 -3.52 5.49
N ASP A 74 14.84 -2.48 4.69
CA ASP A 74 15.76 -2.52 3.55
C ASP A 74 17.21 -2.70 4.04
N GLN A 75 17.60 -2.03 5.14
CA GLN A 75 18.90 -2.24 5.78
C GLN A 75 19.06 -3.69 6.29
N LEU A 76 18.09 -4.18 7.07
CA LEU A 76 18.13 -5.55 7.61
C LEU A 76 18.24 -6.58 6.48
N GLN A 77 17.48 -6.40 5.40
CA GLN A 77 17.51 -7.30 4.27
C GLN A 77 18.86 -7.26 3.56
N SER A 78 19.48 -6.08 3.39
CA SER A 78 20.83 -5.95 2.84
C SER A 78 21.85 -6.70 3.69
N GLU A 79 21.86 -6.49 5.01
CA GLU A 79 22.76 -7.16 5.94
C GLU A 79 22.57 -8.68 5.90
N MET A 80 21.33 -9.16 5.82
CA MET A 80 21.05 -10.59 5.67
C MET A 80 21.54 -11.15 4.33
N MET A 81 21.43 -10.41 3.23
CA MET A 81 21.92 -10.84 1.92
C MET A 81 23.45 -10.92 1.90
N GLU A 82 24.16 -9.98 2.53
CA GLU A 82 25.63 -10.00 2.63
C GLU A 82 26.17 -11.25 3.34
N HIS A 83 25.41 -11.79 4.31
CA HIS A 83 25.79 -13.01 5.03
C HIS A 83 25.24 -14.29 4.39
N ASN A 84 24.54 -14.19 3.26
CA ASN A 84 23.92 -15.33 2.61
C ASN A 84 24.95 -16.11 1.77
N PRO A 85 25.08 -17.45 1.96
CA PRO A 85 26.02 -18.26 1.18
C PRO A 85 25.74 -18.28 -0.33
N ILE A 86 24.58 -17.81 -0.79
CA ILE A 86 24.22 -17.70 -2.21
C ILE A 86 24.04 -16.24 -2.68
N VAL A 87 24.66 -15.27 -2.00
CA VAL A 87 24.52 -13.83 -2.31
C VAL A 87 24.77 -13.49 -3.78
N ASP A 88 25.74 -14.16 -4.43
CA ASP A 88 26.08 -13.98 -5.84
C ASP A 88 24.91 -14.28 -6.81
N LEU A 89 23.89 -15.04 -6.38
CA LEU A 89 22.68 -15.29 -7.17
C LEU A 89 21.60 -14.21 -6.97
N LEU A 90 21.72 -13.42 -5.91
CA LEU A 90 20.70 -12.48 -5.44
C LEU A 90 21.12 -11.02 -5.68
N THR A 91 22.41 -10.76 -5.83
CA THR A 91 22.97 -9.45 -6.14
C THR A 91 23.66 -9.47 -7.50
N LEU A 92 23.70 -8.31 -8.15
CA LEU A 92 24.50 -8.12 -9.35
C LEU A 92 25.84 -7.52 -8.92
N ASN A 93 26.91 -8.27 -9.15
CA ASN A 93 28.30 -7.88 -8.85
C ASN A 93 28.78 -6.74 -9.75
#